data_AF-A0A6G6ZXJ0-F1
#
_entry.id   AF-A0A6G6ZXJ0-F1
#
_cell.length_a   1.000
_cell.length_b   1.000
_cell.length_c   1.000
_cell.angle_alpha   90.00
_cell.angle_beta   90.00
_cell.angle_gamma   90.00
#
_symmetry.space_group_name_H-M   'P 1'
#
loop_
_entity.id
_entity.type
_entity.pdbx_description
1 polymer ?
#
loop_
_entity_poly.entity_id
_entity_poly.type
_entity_poly.pdbx_seq_one_letter_code
_entity_poly.pdbx_strand_id
1 'polypeptide(L)'
;MGCTAIVDGKRVIGAFLPDVEWRQVVKRSKLREVLMPDTKLPAVAKTVRWRGGITRFFSHFPGEAPEGYVSHESPEHAAQKLAVYARLLELGFTVELEAGMDDWRADVLVGPSAFGPALAIEVQLTRQSAQATYERTAQRFASGVPTLWLFGKNASTGHLGADLTASNPVFVAKDVDHAADIAQAVCSGSAFYDDLSQFAQTPARPIGVKVACKCGVDWLRPIGVVLLPNRIRGDLKPIYASVSVTSAKKRGRTLSLTEADAYFRRYMKVFWKAAETYGIALGDPLLATKVSSIDGSLFKREFACPQCRRRVYTKGVTGVALPIRGAELLRCPLPIAAHVDARPSLNIGPAWFLSRPEPKQEPVMSSTEWKDQFIVRARACMITLPPIGGMG
;
A
#
# COMPACT_ATOMS: atom_id res chain seq x y z
N MET A 1 -31.14 -6.67 -11.47
CA MET A 1 -31.53 -6.83 -10.06
C MET A 1 -31.42 -5.43 -9.48
N GLY A 2 -32.28 -5.08 -8.56
CA GLY A 2 -32.25 -3.78 -7.91
C GLY A 2 -32.71 -3.92 -6.46
N CYS A 3 -32.08 -3.17 -5.56
CA CYS A 3 -32.49 -3.11 -4.15
C CYS A 3 -33.74 -2.24 -3.97
N THR A 4 -34.07 -1.42 -4.98
CA THR A 4 -35.14 -0.43 -4.94
C THR A 4 -36.26 -0.70 -5.97
N ALA A 5 -37.48 -0.29 -5.64
CA ALA A 5 -38.63 -0.28 -6.54
C ALA A 5 -39.57 0.90 -6.24
N ILE A 6 -40.54 1.15 -7.12
CA ILE A 6 -41.63 2.10 -6.92
C ILE A 6 -42.90 1.32 -6.56
N VAL A 7 -43.52 1.66 -5.44
CA VAL A 7 -44.79 1.11 -4.94
C VAL A 7 -45.66 2.28 -4.52
N ASP A 8 -46.88 2.41 -5.07
CA ASP A 8 -47.76 3.58 -4.86
C ASP A 8 -47.07 4.93 -5.12
N GLY A 9 -46.26 5.01 -6.18
CA GLY A 9 -45.51 6.23 -6.50
C GLY A 9 -44.35 6.55 -5.54
N LYS A 10 -44.12 5.74 -4.51
CA LYS A 10 -43.02 5.91 -3.54
C LYS A 10 -41.89 4.92 -3.79
N ARG A 11 -40.65 5.38 -3.68
CA ARG A 11 -39.48 4.50 -3.74
C ARG A 11 -39.39 3.70 -2.43
N VAL A 12 -39.23 2.39 -2.55
CA VAL A 12 -39.08 1.46 -1.41
C VAL A 12 -37.79 0.68 -1.54
N ILE A 13 -37.18 0.35 -0.40
CA ILE A 13 -35.97 -0.50 -0.31
C ILE A 13 -36.38 -1.84 0.29
N GLY A 14 -36.32 -2.90 -0.52
CA GLY A 14 -36.90 -4.20 -0.15
C GLY A 14 -36.34 -4.78 1.15
N ALA A 15 -35.06 -4.54 1.42
CA ALA A 15 -34.36 -5.04 2.59
C ALA A 15 -34.80 -4.40 3.92
N PHE A 16 -35.32 -3.18 3.90
CA PHE A 16 -35.73 -2.45 5.12
C PHE A 16 -37.23 -2.48 5.37
N LEU A 17 -38.00 -3.10 4.48
CA LEU A 17 -39.43 -3.31 4.72
C LEU A 17 -39.63 -4.36 5.82
N PRO A 18 -40.53 -4.13 6.78
CA PRO A 18 -40.99 -5.17 7.69
C PRO A 18 -41.53 -6.39 6.91
N ASP A 19 -41.45 -7.58 7.50
CA ASP A 19 -41.91 -8.83 6.87
C ASP A 19 -43.36 -8.76 6.34
N VAL A 20 -44.24 -8.08 7.09
CA VAL A 20 -45.66 -7.93 6.73
C VAL A 20 -45.79 -7.08 5.46
N GLU A 21 -45.10 -5.95 5.41
CA GLU A 21 -45.08 -5.05 4.24
C GLU A 21 -44.41 -5.72 3.03
N TRP A 22 -43.30 -6.43 3.24
CA TRP A 22 -42.64 -7.18 2.18
C TRP A 22 -43.57 -8.22 1.54
N ARG A 23 -44.34 -8.96 2.34
CA ARG A 23 -45.35 -9.91 1.81
C ARG A 23 -46.43 -9.20 0.99
N GLN A 24 -46.83 -7.99 1.37
CA GLN A 24 -47.77 -7.19 0.58
C GLN A 24 -47.13 -6.78 -0.75
N VAL A 25 -45.89 -6.27 -0.74
CA VAL A 25 -45.14 -5.93 -1.96
C VAL A 25 -44.99 -7.14 -2.89
N VAL A 26 -44.70 -8.33 -2.34
CA VAL A 26 -44.64 -9.57 -3.14
C VAL A 26 -45.98 -9.87 -3.82
N LYS A 27 -47.11 -9.74 -3.11
CA LYS A 27 -48.44 -9.92 -3.72
C LYS A 27 -48.68 -8.91 -4.84
N ARG A 28 -48.38 -7.63 -4.60
CA ARG A 28 -48.54 -6.54 -5.57
C ARG A 28 -47.64 -6.67 -6.79
N SER A 29 -46.43 -7.18 -6.62
CA SER A 29 -45.53 -7.44 -7.75
C SER A 29 -46.11 -8.47 -8.72
N LYS A 30 -46.87 -9.46 -8.22
CA LYS A 30 -47.57 -10.44 -9.07
C LYS A 30 -48.73 -9.80 -9.85
N LEU A 31 -49.31 -8.74 -9.31
CA LEU A 31 -50.31 -7.90 -9.98
C LEU A 31 -49.69 -6.84 -10.89
N ARG A 32 -48.35 -6.83 -11.06
CA ARG A 32 -47.59 -5.87 -11.89
C ARG A 32 -47.71 -4.41 -11.44
N GLU A 33 -48.04 -4.18 -10.16
CA GLU A 33 -48.20 -2.84 -9.57
C GLU A 33 -46.90 -2.27 -8.97
N VAL A 34 -45.83 -3.06 -8.94
CA VAL A 34 -44.51 -2.65 -8.47
C VAL A 34 -43.67 -2.34 -9.70
N LEU A 35 -43.01 -1.18 -9.74
CA LEU A 35 -42.25 -0.75 -10.92
C LEU A 35 -40.76 -0.63 -10.63
N MET A 36 -39.92 -0.96 -11.61
CA MET A 36 -38.49 -0.65 -11.58
C MET A 36 -38.31 0.88 -11.62
N PRO A 37 -37.43 1.48 -10.78
CA PRO A 37 -37.33 2.94 -10.71
C PRO A 37 -36.88 3.58 -12.02
N ASP A 38 -35.97 2.93 -12.74
CA ASP A 38 -35.32 3.52 -13.91
C ASP A 38 -36.18 3.35 -15.16
N THR A 39 -36.64 2.13 -15.42
CA THR A 39 -37.35 1.80 -16.66
C THR A 39 -38.86 2.02 -16.55
N LYS A 40 -39.37 2.23 -15.33
CA LYS A 40 -40.81 2.24 -15.01
C LYS A 40 -41.58 0.98 -15.44
N LEU A 41 -40.87 -0.07 -15.82
CA LEU A 41 -41.45 -1.36 -16.19
C LEU A 41 -41.82 -2.17 -14.94
N PRO A 42 -42.79 -3.08 -15.01
CA PRO A 42 -43.16 -3.93 -13.89
C PRO A 42 -41.97 -4.72 -13.33
N ALA A 43 -41.93 -4.82 -12.01
CA ALA A 43 -40.89 -5.48 -11.24
C ALA A 43 -41.46 -6.67 -10.46
N VAL A 44 -40.68 -7.74 -10.38
CA VAL A 44 -40.92 -8.93 -9.57
C VAL A 44 -40.13 -8.79 -8.28
N ALA A 45 -40.83 -8.85 -7.13
CA ALA A 45 -40.18 -8.91 -5.82
C ALA A 45 -39.68 -10.34 -5.53
N LYS A 46 -38.41 -10.46 -5.14
CA LYS A 46 -37.73 -11.74 -4.94
C LYS A 46 -37.00 -11.77 -3.60
N THR A 47 -36.93 -12.95 -3.01
CA THR A 47 -36.21 -13.22 -1.76
C THR A 47 -35.26 -14.37 -1.99
N VAL A 48 -33.97 -14.16 -1.73
CA VAL A 48 -32.94 -15.19 -1.83
C VAL A 48 -32.27 -15.35 -0.48
N ARG A 49 -32.17 -16.61 -0.03
CA ARG A 49 -31.34 -17.01 1.11
C ARG A 49 -29.98 -17.44 0.59
N TRP A 50 -28.92 -16.92 1.18
CA TRP A 50 -27.53 -17.25 0.85
C TRP A 50 -26.71 -17.28 2.14
N ARG A 51 -25.42 -17.61 2.05
CA ARG A 51 -24.58 -17.86 3.23
C ARG A 51 -24.53 -16.67 4.21
N GLY A 52 -24.62 -15.44 3.69
CA GLY A 52 -24.61 -14.21 4.49
C GLY A 52 -25.99 -13.66 4.86
N GLY A 53 -27.07 -14.43 4.66
CA GLY A 53 -28.40 -14.07 5.17
C GLY A 53 -29.49 -14.08 4.11
N ILE A 54 -30.41 -13.12 4.24
CA ILE A 54 -31.58 -12.98 3.36
C ILE A 54 -31.47 -11.66 2.61
N THR A 55 -31.46 -11.72 1.28
CA THR A 55 -31.52 -10.53 0.42
C THR A 55 -32.89 -10.44 -0.23
N ARG A 56 -33.52 -9.26 -0.12
CA ARG A 56 -34.76 -8.89 -0.80
C ARG A 56 -34.44 -7.91 -1.91
N PHE A 57 -34.89 -8.20 -3.12
CA PHE A 57 -34.59 -7.40 -4.30
C PHE A 57 -35.73 -7.45 -5.32
N PHE A 58 -35.58 -6.63 -6.35
CA PHE A 58 -36.49 -6.51 -7.46
C PHE A 58 -35.77 -6.86 -8.77
N SER A 59 -36.51 -7.44 -9.72
CA SER A 59 -36.01 -7.65 -11.09
C SER A 59 -37.12 -7.40 -12.08
N HIS A 60 -36.80 -7.09 -13.32
CA HIS A 60 -37.77 -7.17 -14.41
C HIS A 60 -38.42 -8.56 -14.49
N PHE A 61 -39.60 -8.61 -15.09
CA PHE A 61 -40.21 -9.87 -15.50
C PHE A 61 -39.34 -10.56 -16.57
N PRO A 62 -39.34 -11.91 -16.65
CA PRO A 62 -38.59 -12.63 -17.68
C PRO A 62 -38.91 -12.11 -19.09
N GLY A 63 -37.90 -11.70 -19.84
CA GLY A 63 -38.05 -11.15 -21.20
C GLY A 63 -38.41 -9.66 -21.28
N GLU A 64 -38.62 -8.97 -20.16
CA GLU A 64 -39.02 -7.55 -20.13
C GLU A 64 -37.88 -6.60 -19.72
N ALA A 65 -36.68 -7.13 -19.48
CA ALA A 65 -35.51 -6.29 -19.23
C ALA A 65 -35.10 -5.58 -20.54
N PRO A 66 -34.84 -4.25 -20.53
CA PRO A 66 -34.37 -3.56 -21.73
C PRO A 66 -33.06 -4.15 -22.26
N GLU A 67 -32.79 -3.93 -23.54
CA GLU A 67 -31.53 -4.34 -24.15
C GLU A 67 -30.35 -3.68 -23.42
N GLY A 68 -29.30 -4.46 -23.13
CA GLY A 68 -28.18 -4.03 -22.29
C GLY A 68 -28.39 -4.20 -20.77
N TYR A 69 -29.61 -4.46 -20.28
CA TYR A 69 -29.84 -4.87 -18.89
C TYR A 69 -29.53 -6.36 -18.72
N VAL A 70 -28.26 -6.71 -18.72
CA VAL A 70 -27.80 -8.03 -18.32
C VAL A 70 -27.50 -7.97 -16.82
N SER A 71 -28.24 -8.71 -15.98
CA SER A 71 -27.87 -8.74 -14.56
C SER A 71 -28.13 -10.11 -13.92
N HIS A 72 -27.07 -10.87 -13.76
CA HIS A 72 -26.92 -11.71 -12.58
C HIS A 72 -26.10 -10.93 -11.57
N GLU A 73 -26.70 -9.87 -11.01
CA GLU A 73 -26.18 -9.29 -9.78
C GLU A 73 -26.31 -10.34 -8.68
N SER A 74 -25.27 -10.52 -7.87
CA SER A 74 -25.29 -11.54 -6.84
C SER A 74 -25.94 -11.00 -5.56
N PRO A 75 -26.56 -11.85 -4.73
CA PRO A 75 -27.09 -11.44 -3.42
C PRO A 75 -26.05 -10.77 -2.53
N GLU A 76 -24.77 -11.15 -2.66
CA GLU A 76 -23.63 -10.55 -1.97
C GLU A 76 -23.38 -9.10 -2.40
N HIS A 77 -23.50 -8.80 -3.70
CA HIS A 77 -23.34 -7.44 -4.22
C HIS A 77 -24.43 -6.52 -3.65
N ALA A 78 -25.69 -6.96 -3.72
CA ALA A 78 -26.81 -6.24 -3.13
C ALA A 78 -26.64 -6.03 -1.61
N ALA A 79 -26.17 -7.06 -0.89
CA ALA A 79 -25.93 -6.96 0.56
C ALA A 79 -24.85 -5.93 0.90
N GLN A 80 -23.77 -5.85 0.12
CA GLN A 80 -22.75 -4.81 0.31
C GLN A 80 -23.28 -3.40 0.09
N LYS A 81 -24.06 -3.16 -0.97
CA LYS A 81 -24.69 -1.85 -1.21
C LYS A 81 -25.60 -1.45 -0.05
N LEU A 82 -26.41 -2.39 0.42
CA LEU A 82 -27.34 -2.17 1.52
C LEU A 82 -26.65 -1.87 2.84
N ALA A 83 -25.54 -2.56 3.16
CA ALA A 83 -24.77 -2.29 4.37
C ALA A 83 -24.08 -0.91 4.32
N VAL A 84 -23.51 -0.54 3.18
CA VAL A 84 -22.97 0.81 2.95
C VAL A 84 -24.06 1.85 3.13
N TYR A 85 -25.22 1.66 2.48
CA TYR A 85 -26.36 2.55 2.58
C TYR A 85 -26.83 2.71 4.03
N ALA A 86 -27.07 1.60 4.73
CA ALA A 86 -27.56 1.61 6.11
C ALA A 86 -26.60 2.34 7.05
N ARG A 87 -25.30 2.02 6.97
CA ARG A 87 -24.28 2.65 7.80
C ARG A 87 -24.22 4.16 7.60
N LEU A 88 -24.24 4.61 6.35
CA LEU A 88 -24.16 6.05 6.05
C LEU A 88 -25.44 6.78 6.46
N LEU A 89 -26.61 6.15 6.30
CA LEU A 89 -27.88 6.70 6.76
C LEU A 89 -27.91 6.84 8.29
N GLU A 90 -27.45 5.82 9.03
CA GLU A 90 -27.33 5.85 10.50
C GLU A 90 -26.43 6.99 11.00
N LEU A 91 -25.41 7.34 10.23
CA LEU A 91 -24.49 8.45 10.51
C LEU A 91 -25.05 9.82 10.09
N GLY A 92 -26.28 9.88 9.56
CA GLY A 92 -26.97 11.11 9.20
C GLY A 92 -26.57 11.69 7.84
N PHE A 93 -25.87 10.95 6.99
CA PHE A 93 -25.65 11.38 5.61
C PHE A 93 -26.96 11.33 4.81
N THR A 94 -27.10 12.22 3.84
CA THR A 94 -28.09 12.07 2.78
C THR A 94 -27.61 10.97 1.84
N VAL A 95 -28.36 9.87 1.74
CA VAL A 95 -27.95 8.70 0.95
C VAL A 95 -29.12 8.20 0.11
N GLU A 96 -28.83 7.92 -1.16
CA GLU A 96 -29.78 7.30 -2.09
C GLU A 96 -29.19 6.02 -2.65
N LEU A 97 -29.98 4.95 -2.61
CA LEU A 97 -29.60 3.65 -3.14
C LEU A 97 -29.90 3.61 -4.64
N GLU A 98 -28.90 3.20 -5.41
CA GLU A 98 -28.99 3.05 -6.84
C GLU A 98 -29.58 4.29 -7.54
N ALA A 99 -28.88 5.41 -7.39
CA ALA A 99 -29.27 6.74 -7.85
C ALA A 99 -28.13 7.40 -8.63
N GLY A 100 -28.45 8.44 -9.40
CA GLY A 100 -27.50 9.10 -10.28
C GLY A 100 -28.18 10.13 -11.17
N MET A 101 -27.55 10.40 -12.31
CA MET A 101 -28.02 11.33 -13.33
C MET A 101 -28.56 10.56 -14.55
N ASP A 102 -28.94 11.26 -15.61
CA ASP A 102 -29.56 10.63 -16.79
C ASP A 102 -28.66 9.59 -17.48
N ASP A 103 -27.35 9.78 -17.47
CA ASP A 103 -26.40 8.95 -18.20
C ASP A 103 -25.65 7.92 -17.31
N TRP A 104 -25.71 8.06 -16.00
CA TRP A 104 -25.05 7.13 -15.06
C TRP A 104 -25.82 6.93 -13.77
N ARG A 105 -25.65 5.74 -13.18
CA ARG A 105 -26.20 5.35 -11.89
C ARG A 105 -25.09 4.81 -11.01
N ALA A 106 -24.99 5.30 -9.78
CA ALA A 106 -24.11 4.74 -8.76
C ALA A 106 -24.85 3.69 -7.96
N ASP A 107 -24.13 2.70 -7.43
CA ASP A 107 -24.69 1.74 -6.49
C ASP A 107 -25.23 2.43 -5.23
N VAL A 108 -24.49 3.41 -4.71
CA VAL A 108 -24.95 4.32 -3.64
C VAL A 108 -24.51 5.74 -3.98
N LEU A 109 -25.43 6.70 -3.95
CA LEU A 109 -25.14 8.12 -4.09
C LEU A 109 -25.23 8.78 -2.73
N VAL A 110 -24.16 9.47 -2.33
CA VAL A 110 -24.09 10.20 -1.05
C VAL A 110 -24.10 11.69 -1.36
N GLY A 111 -24.83 12.46 -0.57
CA GLY A 111 -24.81 13.93 -0.60
C GLY A 111 -23.53 14.51 0.01
N PRO A 112 -23.61 15.72 0.60
CA PRO A 112 -22.44 16.38 1.17
C PRO A 112 -21.68 15.50 2.17
N SER A 113 -20.38 15.35 1.94
CA SER A 113 -19.46 14.54 2.73
C SER A 113 -18.08 15.21 2.78
N ALA A 114 -17.15 14.63 3.54
CA ALA A 114 -15.75 15.10 3.54
C ALA A 114 -15.07 15.02 2.17
N PHE A 115 -15.58 14.18 1.26
CA PHE A 115 -15.02 14.00 -0.07
C PHE A 115 -15.57 14.98 -1.12
N GLY A 116 -16.67 15.67 -0.83
CA GLY A 116 -17.29 16.62 -1.75
C GLY A 116 -18.79 16.83 -1.52
N PRO A 117 -19.43 17.68 -2.34
CA PRO A 117 -20.87 17.95 -2.27
C PRO A 117 -21.73 16.72 -2.64
N ALA A 118 -21.14 15.77 -3.36
CA ALA A 118 -21.71 14.45 -3.63
C ALA A 118 -20.58 13.43 -3.80
N LEU A 119 -20.88 12.14 -3.59
CA LEU A 119 -19.96 11.03 -3.82
C LEU A 119 -20.72 9.84 -4.39
N ALA A 120 -20.28 9.34 -5.55
CA ALA A 120 -20.74 8.07 -6.08
C ALA A 120 -19.94 6.93 -5.42
N ILE A 121 -20.61 5.94 -4.85
CA ILE A 121 -19.97 4.72 -4.32
C ILE A 121 -20.35 3.56 -5.23
N GLU A 122 -19.34 2.82 -5.69
CA GLU A 122 -19.47 1.69 -6.60
C GLU A 122 -18.94 0.42 -5.96
N VAL A 123 -19.77 -0.61 -5.89
CA VAL A 123 -19.37 -1.94 -5.44
C VAL A 123 -19.13 -2.82 -6.66
N GLN A 124 -17.95 -3.41 -6.76
CA GLN A 124 -17.59 -4.24 -7.91
C GLN A 124 -17.05 -5.58 -7.43
N LEU A 125 -17.92 -6.61 -7.41
CA LEU A 125 -17.54 -7.96 -6.99
C LEU A 125 -17.11 -8.87 -8.14
N THR A 126 -17.59 -8.58 -9.35
CA THR A 126 -17.22 -9.35 -10.54
C THR A 126 -16.05 -8.69 -11.27
N ARG A 127 -15.44 -9.47 -12.15
CA ARG A 127 -14.27 -9.11 -12.92
C ARG A 127 -14.55 -7.84 -13.78
N GLN A 128 -13.88 -6.71 -13.52
CA GLN A 128 -13.98 -5.46 -14.31
C GLN A 128 -12.61 -5.01 -14.84
N SER A 129 -12.56 -4.50 -16.08
CA SER A 129 -11.34 -3.94 -16.68
C SER A 129 -10.93 -2.61 -16.05
N ALA A 130 -9.63 -2.31 -16.07
CA ALA A 130 -9.15 -0.97 -15.68
C ALA A 130 -9.81 0.10 -16.56
N GLN A 131 -9.85 -0.10 -17.88
CA GLN A 131 -10.47 0.82 -18.83
C GLN A 131 -11.94 1.13 -18.49
N ALA A 132 -12.76 0.11 -18.19
CA ALA A 132 -14.15 0.33 -17.80
C ALA A 132 -14.27 1.11 -16.46
N THR A 133 -13.31 0.91 -15.55
CA THR A 133 -13.23 1.69 -14.30
C THR A 133 -12.94 3.16 -14.59
N TYR A 134 -12.00 3.45 -15.50
CA TYR A 134 -11.69 4.81 -15.94
C TYR A 134 -12.88 5.48 -16.61
N GLU A 135 -13.53 4.81 -17.56
CA GLU A 135 -14.70 5.34 -18.28
C GLU A 135 -15.85 5.66 -17.32
N ARG A 136 -16.19 4.73 -16.42
CA ARG A 136 -17.23 4.95 -15.41
C ARG A 136 -16.87 6.11 -14.46
N THR A 137 -15.60 6.21 -14.05
CA THR A 137 -15.14 7.31 -13.20
C THR A 137 -15.23 8.64 -13.93
N ALA A 138 -14.77 8.71 -15.18
CA ALA A 138 -14.81 9.93 -16.00
C ALA A 138 -16.25 10.41 -16.24
N GLN A 139 -17.18 9.49 -16.46
CA GLN A 139 -18.59 9.81 -16.63
C GLN A 139 -19.20 10.51 -15.40
N ARG A 140 -18.94 9.97 -14.19
CA ARG A 140 -19.40 10.58 -12.93
C ARG A 140 -18.69 11.91 -12.67
N PHE A 141 -17.39 11.96 -12.95
CA PHE A 141 -16.58 13.17 -12.79
C PHE A 141 -17.03 14.30 -13.72
N ALA A 142 -17.53 14.00 -14.92
CA ALA A 142 -18.12 15.00 -15.82
C ALA A 142 -19.35 15.69 -15.22
N SER A 143 -20.04 15.02 -14.28
CA SER A 143 -21.13 15.59 -13.47
C SER A 143 -20.64 16.26 -12.18
N GLY A 144 -19.33 16.40 -11.97
CA GLY A 144 -18.74 16.91 -10.72
C GLY A 144 -18.82 15.93 -9.55
N VAL A 145 -19.12 14.65 -9.80
CA VAL A 145 -19.29 13.63 -8.75
C VAL A 145 -18.07 12.70 -8.73
N PRO A 146 -17.20 12.78 -7.70
CA PRO A 146 -16.12 11.83 -7.53
C PRO A 146 -16.64 10.41 -7.23
N THR A 147 -15.79 9.40 -7.39
CA THR A 147 -16.17 8.00 -7.19
C THR A 147 -15.33 7.30 -6.13
N LEU A 148 -15.96 6.66 -5.16
CA LEU A 148 -15.37 5.64 -4.30
C LEU A 148 -15.60 4.26 -4.92
N TRP A 149 -14.53 3.52 -5.18
CA TRP A 149 -14.58 2.15 -5.67
C TRP A 149 -14.31 1.13 -4.57
N LEU A 150 -15.24 0.18 -4.41
CA LEU A 150 -15.16 -0.96 -3.49
C LEU A 150 -15.07 -2.26 -4.29
N PHE A 151 -13.84 -2.74 -4.52
CA PHE A 151 -13.62 -3.98 -5.24
C PHE A 151 -13.69 -5.20 -4.32
N GLY A 152 -14.27 -6.30 -4.80
CA GLY A 152 -14.07 -7.61 -4.22
C GLY A 152 -12.65 -8.13 -4.46
N LYS A 153 -12.19 -9.07 -3.62
CA LYS A 153 -10.82 -9.64 -3.67
C LYS A 153 -10.36 -10.13 -5.06
N ASN A 154 -11.30 -10.62 -5.88
CA ASN A 154 -11.03 -11.18 -7.21
C ASN A 154 -11.58 -10.31 -8.36
N ALA A 155 -12.06 -9.10 -8.06
CA ALA A 155 -12.80 -8.28 -9.01
C ALA A 155 -11.91 -7.40 -9.90
N SER A 156 -10.72 -7.02 -9.42
CA SER A 156 -9.78 -6.21 -10.20
C SER A 156 -9.03 -7.06 -11.21
N THR A 157 -8.96 -6.60 -12.47
CA THR A 157 -8.27 -7.30 -13.56
C THR A 157 -7.08 -6.58 -14.13
N GLY A 158 -6.81 -5.38 -13.61
CA GLY A 158 -5.80 -4.50 -14.17
C GLY A 158 -5.23 -3.59 -13.11
N HIS A 159 -4.09 -3.00 -13.45
CA HIS A 159 -3.47 -1.97 -12.63
C HIS A 159 -4.20 -0.65 -12.88
N LEU A 160 -4.82 -0.10 -11.84
CA LEU A 160 -5.30 1.28 -11.87
C LEU A 160 -4.10 2.21 -11.67
N GLY A 161 -3.99 3.22 -12.51
CA GLY A 161 -2.90 4.19 -12.46
C GLY A 161 -3.00 5.10 -11.23
N ALA A 162 -1.87 5.69 -10.88
CA ALA A 162 -1.76 6.61 -9.74
C ALA A 162 -2.60 7.88 -9.91
N ASP A 163 -2.93 8.25 -11.15
CA ASP A 163 -3.80 9.38 -11.49
C ASP A 163 -5.24 9.16 -10.99
N LEU A 164 -5.80 7.96 -11.25
CA LEU A 164 -7.13 7.60 -10.78
C LEU A 164 -7.12 7.36 -9.27
N THR A 165 -6.14 6.61 -8.76
CA THR A 165 -6.11 6.27 -7.33
C THR A 165 -5.74 7.45 -6.44
N ALA A 166 -5.08 8.51 -6.93
CA ALA A 166 -4.85 9.71 -6.13
C ALA A 166 -6.09 10.61 -6.02
N SER A 167 -6.92 10.63 -7.07
CA SER A 167 -8.10 11.50 -7.16
C SER A 167 -9.38 10.83 -6.65
N ASN A 168 -9.41 9.49 -6.62
CA ASN A 168 -10.58 8.71 -6.27
C ASN A 168 -10.22 7.64 -5.22
N PRO A 169 -11.00 7.49 -4.14
CA PRO A 169 -10.82 6.43 -3.16
C PRO A 169 -11.03 5.06 -3.80
N VAL A 170 -10.03 4.18 -3.66
CA VAL A 170 -10.11 2.81 -4.19
C VAL A 170 -9.68 1.84 -3.11
N PHE A 171 -10.57 0.90 -2.79
CA PHE A 171 -10.34 -0.10 -1.77
C PHE A 171 -10.73 -1.50 -2.25
N VAL A 172 -10.14 -2.50 -1.59
CA VAL A 172 -10.60 -3.89 -1.68
C VAL A 172 -11.37 -4.21 -0.41
N ALA A 173 -12.68 -4.41 -0.54
CA ALA A 173 -13.54 -4.86 0.54
C ALA A 173 -13.36 -6.37 0.76
N LYS A 174 -13.31 -6.79 2.04
CA LYS A 174 -13.11 -8.19 2.42
C LYS A 174 -14.43 -8.92 2.56
N ASP A 175 -15.42 -8.20 3.06
CA ASP A 175 -16.75 -8.65 3.41
C ASP A 175 -17.70 -7.43 3.40
N VAL A 176 -18.91 -7.61 3.91
CA VAL A 176 -19.97 -6.60 3.94
C VAL A 176 -19.67 -5.48 4.95
N ASP A 177 -19.23 -5.84 6.15
CA ASP A 177 -18.95 -4.87 7.21
C ASP A 177 -17.75 -3.99 6.87
N HIS A 178 -16.70 -4.59 6.30
CA HIS A 178 -15.52 -3.82 5.85
C HIS A 178 -15.87 -2.83 4.73
N ALA A 179 -16.81 -3.17 3.84
CA ALA A 179 -17.29 -2.23 2.81
C ALA A 179 -17.97 -1.00 3.44
N ALA A 180 -18.81 -1.22 4.45
CA ALA A 180 -19.47 -0.16 5.21
C ALA A 180 -18.46 0.71 5.99
N ASP A 181 -17.47 0.09 6.64
CA ASP A 181 -16.40 0.79 7.36
C ASP A 181 -15.56 1.67 6.42
N ILE A 182 -15.25 1.18 5.21
CA ILE A 182 -14.56 1.97 4.18
C ILE A 182 -15.39 3.19 3.80
N ALA A 183 -16.67 2.99 3.46
CA ALA A 183 -17.55 4.06 3.04
C ALA A 183 -17.70 5.13 4.13
N GLN A 184 -17.87 4.71 5.39
CA GLN A 184 -17.88 5.61 6.54
C GLN A 184 -16.59 6.42 6.63
N ALA A 185 -15.42 5.78 6.57
CA ALA A 185 -14.13 6.47 6.69
C ALA A 185 -13.92 7.52 5.60
N VAL A 186 -14.34 7.22 4.36
CA VAL A 186 -14.26 8.15 3.23
C VAL A 186 -15.25 9.31 3.41
N CYS A 187 -16.52 9.03 3.73
CA CYS A 187 -17.55 10.07 3.86
C CYS A 187 -17.30 10.98 5.07
N SER A 188 -16.72 10.46 6.14
CA SER A 188 -16.37 11.22 7.36
C SER A 188 -15.00 11.92 7.29
N GLY A 189 -14.17 11.60 6.31
CA GLY A 189 -12.86 12.23 6.11
C GLY A 189 -11.73 11.65 6.95
N SER A 190 -11.90 10.48 7.58
CA SER A 190 -10.81 9.78 8.26
C SER A 190 -9.91 9.02 7.29
N ALA A 191 -10.43 8.63 6.12
CA ALA A 191 -9.66 8.00 5.08
C ALA A 191 -8.71 9.00 4.40
N PHE A 192 -7.51 8.55 4.04
CA PHE A 192 -6.51 9.40 3.39
C PHE A 192 -5.70 8.64 2.33
N TYR A 193 -5.18 9.38 1.35
CA TYR A 193 -4.27 8.88 0.34
C TYR A 193 -2.82 9.05 0.81
N ASP A 194 -2.08 7.95 0.85
CA ASP A 194 -0.65 7.94 1.16
C ASP A 194 0.15 7.91 -0.16
N ASP A 195 0.72 9.05 -0.56
CA ASP A 195 1.56 9.19 -1.75
C ASP A 195 3.04 8.82 -1.52
N LEU A 196 3.36 8.34 -0.31
CA LEU A 196 4.69 7.98 0.17
C LEU A 196 5.67 9.16 0.29
N SER A 197 5.23 10.41 0.10
CA SER A 197 6.09 11.61 0.16
C SER A 197 6.79 11.78 1.50
N GLN A 198 6.14 11.40 2.60
CA GLN A 198 6.68 11.44 3.96
C GLN A 198 7.96 10.60 4.12
N PHE A 199 8.16 9.57 3.29
CA PHE A 199 9.37 8.74 3.34
C PHE A 199 10.58 9.36 2.63
N ALA A 200 10.44 10.53 2.02
CA ALA A 200 11.58 11.30 1.51
C ALA A 200 12.54 11.73 2.64
N GLN A 201 12.02 11.91 3.85
CA GLN A 201 12.78 12.23 5.05
C GLN A 201 12.66 11.10 6.08
N THR A 202 13.17 9.91 5.72
CA THR A 202 13.12 8.76 6.63
C THR A 202 14.31 8.78 7.60
N PRO A 203 14.08 8.69 8.93
CA PRO A 203 15.16 8.61 9.90
C PRO A 203 16.05 7.38 9.64
N ALA A 204 17.38 7.58 9.71
CA ALA A 204 18.33 6.52 9.44
C ALA A 204 19.46 6.46 10.47
N ARG A 205 19.91 5.24 10.76
CA ARG A 205 21.01 4.94 11.68
C ARG A 205 22.17 4.26 10.95
N PRO A 206 23.42 4.69 11.18
CA PRO A 206 24.58 4.03 10.58
C PRO A 206 24.91 2.72 11.30
N ILE A 207 25.41 1.73 10.56
CA ILE A 207 26.02 0.49 11.05
C ILE A 207 27.46 0.43 10.54
N GLY A 208 28.43 0.57 11.42
CA GLY A 208 29.85 0.50 11.09
C GLY A 208 30.61 -0.48 12.00
N VAL A 209 31.86 -0.76 11.62
CA VAL A 209 32.80 -1.57 12.41
C VAL A 209 34.02 -0.72 12.73
N LYS A 210 34.45 -0.68 13.99
CA LYS A 210 35.68 0.01 14.39
C LYS A 210 36.89 -0.74 13.83
N VAL A 211 37.84 0.00 13.26
CA VAL A 211 39.07 -0.52 12.68
C VAL A 211 40.26 0.14 13.37
N ALA A 212 41.09 -0.66 14.02
CA ALA A 212 42.37 -0.21 14.54
C ALA A 212 43.41 -0.26 13.40
N CYS A 213 43.79 0.90 12.86
CA CYS A 213 44.75 0.94 11.76
C CYS A 213 46.19 0.86 12.27
N LYS A 214 47.06 0.22 11.48
CA LYS A 214 48.51 0.14 11.78
C LYS A 214 49.20 1.51 11.84
N CYS A 215 48.63 2.55 11.24
CA CYS A 215 49.18 3.92 11.35
C CYS A 215 48.84 4.61 12.68
N GLY A 216 48.18 3.92 13.61
CA GLY A 216 47.82 4.45 14.93
C GLY A 216 46.46 5.16 14.98
N VAL A 217 45.78 5.36 13.84
CA VAL A 217 44.43 5.95 13.81
C VAL A 217 43.35 4.87 13.79
N ASP A 218 42.48 4.95 14.79
CA ASP A 218 41.20 4.22 14.82
C ASP A 218 40.19 4.91 13.91
N TRP A 219 39.45 4.15 13.11
CA TRP A 219 38.40 4.69 12.24
C TRP A 219 37.20 3.74 12.13
N LEU A 220 36.04 4.28 11.76
CA LEU A 220 34.81 3.53 11.55
C LEU A 220 34.69 3.13 10.08
N ARG A 221 34.64 1.83 9.80
CA ARG A 221 34.33 1.28 8.48
C ARG A 221 32.81 1.23 8.27
N PRO A 222 32.26 1.95 7.28
CA PRO A 222 30.85 1.88 6.96
C PRO A 222 30.44 0.50 6.43
N ILE A 223 29.34 -0.06 6.95
CA ILE A 223 28.76 -1.34 6.49
C ILE A 223 27.40 -1.12 5.83
N GLY A 224 26.49 -0.44 6.53
CA GLY A 224 25.16 -0.11 6.02
C GLY A 224 24.42 0.89 6.90
N VAL A 225 23.17 1.14 6.59
CA VAL A 225 22.26 1.97 7.38
C VAL A 225 20.96 1.22 7.63
N VAL A 226 20.35 1.48 8.79
CA VAL A 226 18.98 1.05 9.09
C VAL A 226 18.07 2.24 8.84
N LEU A 227 17.19 2.13 7.84
CA LEU A 227 16.11 3.06 7.59
C LEU A 227 14.93 2.72 8.50
N LEU A 228 14.30 3.73 9.09
CA LEU A 228 13.25 3.56 10.09
C LEU A 228 11.89 4.09 9.60
N PRO A 229 11.32 3.55 8.51
CA PRO A 229 10.01 3.99 8.02
C PRO A 229 8.89 3.68 9.03
N ASN A 230 9.11 2.72 9.94
CA ASN A 230 8.20 2.40 11.04
C ASN A 230 7.95 3.58 12.01
N ARG A 231 8.91 4.50 12.10
CA ARG A 231 8.77 5.76 12.88
C ARG A 231 7.92 6.81 12.17
N ILE A 232 7.54 6.56 10.92
CA ILE A 232 6.63 7.40 10.15
C ILE A 232 5.28 6.69 9.97
N ARG A 233 5.30 5.35 9.76
CA ARG A 233 4.11 4.52 9.56
C ARG A 233 4.31 3.16 10.24
N GLY A 234 3.62 2.91 11.35
CA GLY A 234 3.92 1.80 12.26
C GLY A 234 3.56 0.39 11.78
N ASP A 235 2.96 0.26 10.60
CA ASP A 235 2.77 -1.00 9.87
C ASP A 235 4.05 -1.46 9.15
N LEU A 236 4.98 -0.54 8.90
CA LEU A 236 6.23 -0.83 8.21
C LEU A 236 7.30 -1.38 9.15
N LYS A 237 8.28 -2.07 8.56
CA LYS A 237 9.44 -2.62 9.26
C LYS A 237 10.71 -1.82 8.93
N PRO A 238 11.70 -1.75 9.84
CA PRO A 238 13.01 -1.20 9.52
C PRO A 238 13.66 -1.90 8.32
N ILE A 239 14.44 -1.17 7.54
CA ILE A 239 15.05 -1.66 6.29
C ILE A 239 16.57 -1.48 6.36
N TYR A 240 17.31 -2.56 6.07
CA TYR A 240 18.75 -2.49 5.88
C TYR A 240 19.09 -2.01 4.47
N ALA A 241 19.89 -0.95 4.36
CA ALA A 241 20.51 -0.52 3.11
C ALA A 241 22.03 -0.56 3.24
N SER A 242 22.68 -1.37 2.41
CA SER A 242 24.14 -1.53 2.45
C SER A 242 24.84 -0.30 1.86
N VAL A 243 25.98 0.08 2.43
CA VAL A 243 26.88 1.09 1.83
C VAL A 243 28.10 0.46 1.17
N SER A 244 28.22 -0.87 1.21
CA SER A 244 29.37 -1.58 0.64
C SER A 244 29.00 -2.46 -0.56
N VAL A 245 27.73 -2.88 -0.68
CA VAL A 245 27.30 -3.81 -1.73
C VAL A 245 25.88 -3.47 -2.20
N THR A 246 25.63 -3.55 -3.50
CA THR A 246 24.28 -3.59 -4.06
C THR A 246 24.23 -4.56 -5.23
N SER A 247 23.07 -5.17 -5.48
CA SER A 247 22.86 -5.97 -6.69
C SER A 247 23.09 -5.12 -7.94
N ALA A 248 23.74 -5.68 -8.95
CA ALA A 248 23.82 -5.05 -10.27
C ALA A 248 22.50 -5.15 -11.05
N LYS A 249 21.52 -5.91 -10.55
CA LYS A 249 20.15 -5.98 -11.09
C LYS A 249 19.14 -5.44 -10.06
N LYS A 250 18.29 -4.51 -10.48
CA LYS A 250 17.19 -3.99 -9.67
C LYS A 250 15.91 -3.99 -10.49
N ARG A 251 14.86 -4.66 -9.99
CA ARG A 251 13.54 -4.79 -10.64
C ARG A 251 13.65 -5.23 -12.12
N GLY A 252 14.46 -6.26 -12.39
CA GLY A 252 14.66 -6.80 -13.74
C GLY A 252 15.64 -6.02 -14.64
N ARG A 253 16.06 -4.80 -14.25
CA ARG A 253 17.01 -3.99 -15.02
C ARG A 253 18.43 -4.05 -14.47
N THR A 254 19.43 -4.05 -15.34
CA THR A 254 20.85 -3.89 -14.97
C THR A 254 21.13 -2.42 -14.62
N LEU A 255 21.75 -2.20 -13.45
CA LEU A 255 22.21 -0.88 -13.00
C LEU A 255 23.53 -0.51 -13.69
N SER A 256 23.67 0.78 -14.01
CA SER A 256 24.96 1.36 -14.39
C SER A 256 25.84 1.58 -13.16
N LEU A 257 27.14 1.82 -13.38
CA LEU A 257 28.05 2.18 -12.30
C LEU A 257 27.62 3.47 -11.61
N THR A 258 27.21 4.49 -12.38
CA THR A 258 26.72 5.77 -11.85
C THR A 258 25.51 5.58 -10.95
N GLU A 259 24.58 4.69 -11.30
CA GLU A 259 23.41 4.39 -10.48
C GLU A 259 23.76 3.66 -9.19
N ALA A 260 24.72 2.73 -9.25
CA ALA A 260 25.26 2.08 -8.06
C ALA A 260 25.98 3.07 -7.14
N ASP A 261 26.77 3.99 -7.71
CA ASP A 261 27.46 5.03 -6.96
C ASP A 261 26.49 6.02 -6.31
N ALA A 262 25.41 6.39 -7.01
CA ALA A 262 24.34 7.22 -6.47
C ALA A 262 23.60 6.55 -5.30
N TYR A 263 23.31 5.24 -5.41
CA TYR A 263 22.76 4.43 -4.32
C TYR A 263 23.68 4.48 -3.08
N PHE A 264 24.96 4.24 -3.31
CA PHE A 264 25.98 4.22 -2.28
C PHE A 264 26.18 5.58 -1.59
N ARG A 265 26.20 6.67 -2.36
CA ARG A 265 26.33 8.05 -1.85
C ARG A 265 25.12 8.45 -1.02
N ARG A 266 23.90 8.05 -1.42
CA ARG A 266 22.67 8.36 -0.69
C ARG A 266 22.77 7.97 0.78
N TYR A 267 23.23 6.76 1.06
CA TYR A 267 23.30 6.23 2.42
C TYR A 267 24.59 6.62 3.15
N MET A 268 25.67 6.96 2.44
CA MET A 268 26.87 7.54 3.08
C MET A 268 26.61 8.89 3.74
N LYS A 269 25.60 9.65 3.30
CA LYS A 269 25.18 10.89 3.97
C LYS A 269 24.93 10.69 5.47
N VAL A 270 24.39 9.53 5.85
CA VAL A 270 24.16 9.18 7.26
C VAL A 270 25.48 9.06 8.03
N PHE A 271 26.49 8.45 7.42
CA PHE A 271 27.82 8.30 8.03
C PHE A 271 28.59 9.60 8.10
N TRP A 272 28.55 10.44 7.06
CA TRP A 272 29.18 11.74 7.09
C TRP A 272 28.57 12.64 8.17
N LYS A 273 27.23 12.64 8.29
CA LYS A 273 26.57 13.40 9.34
C LYS A 273 26.89 12.87 10.73
N ALA A 274 26.97 11.55 10.89
CA ALA A 274 27.40 10.95 12.14
C ALA A 274 28.86 11.29 12.49
N ALA A 275 29.77 11.28 11.51
CA ALA A 275 31.17 11.64 11.71
C ALA A 275 31.31 13.09 12.19
N GLU A 276 30.59 14.02 11.56
CA GLU A 276 30.50 15.42 11.97
C GLU A 276 29.94 15.56 13.39
N THR A 277 28.81 14.88 13.67
CA THR A 277 28.09 15.05 14.94
C THR A 277 28.83 14.44 16.13
N TYR A 278 29.53 13.33 15.94
CA TYR A 278 30.13 12.54 17.02
C TYR A 278 31.67 12.53 16.99
N GLY A 279 32.30 13.28 16.09
CA GLY A 279 33.76 13.35 15.98
C GLY A 279 34.42 12.01 15.61
N ILE A 280 33.76 11.20 14.77
CA ILE A 280 34.24 9.86 14.43
C ILE A 280 35.06 9.91 13.15
N ALA A 281 36.31 9.44 13.19
CA ALA A 281 37.10 9.23 11.99
C ALA A 281 36.43 8.18 11.09
N LEU A 282 36.08 8.54 9.87
CA LEU A 282 35.36 7.67 8.93
C LEU A 282 36.31 7.11 7.88
N GLY A 283 36.11 5.85 7.49
CA GLY A 283 36.82 5.27 6.35
C GLY A 283 36.46 5.97 5.04
N ASP A 284 37.47 6.26 4.22
CA ASP A 284 37.27 6.93 2.95
C ASP A 284 36.68 5.97 1.91
N PRO A 285 35.53 6.32 1.29
CA PRO A 285 34.92 5.49 0.28
C PRO A 285 35.77 5.46 -0.98
N LEU A 286 36.06 4.25 -1.46
CA LEU A 286 36.70 4.04 -2.76
C LEU A 286 35.63 3.99 -3.88
N LEU A 287 36.09 4.04 -5.14
CA LEU A 287 35.20 3.88 -6.29
C LEU A 287 34.51 2.50 -6.24
N ALA A 288 33.22 2.49 -6.58
CA ALA A 288 32.51 1.23 -6.73
C ALA A 288 33.08 0.42 -7.91
N THR A 289 33.12 -0.89 -7.76
CA THR A 289 33.54 -1.82 -8.81
C THR A 289 32.47 -2.88 -9.01
N LYS A 290 32.32 -3.33 -10.26
CA LYS A 290 31.43 -4.46 -10.57
C LYS A 290 32.17 -5.76 -10.30
N VAL A 291 31.56 -6.66 -9.55
CA VAL A 291 32.11 -7.97 -9.20
C VAL A 291 31.09 -9.07 -9.55
N SER A 292 31.58 -10.23 -9.96
CA SER A 292 30.74 -11.41 -10.15
C SER A 292 30.63 -12.18 -8.84
N SER A 293 29.42 -12.65 -8.51
CA SER A 293 29.17 -13.56 -7.40
C SER A 293 28.35 -14.76 -7.89
N ILE A 294 28.26 -15.80 -7.06
CA ILE A 294 27.45 -17.00 -7.33
C ILE A 294 25.98 -16.63 -7.59
N ASP A 295 25.47 -15.59 -6.92
CA ASP A 295 24.09 -15.12 -7.03
C ASP A 295 23.89 -14.04 -8.11
N GLY A 296 24.91 -13.81 -8.95
CA GLY A 296 24.91 -12.83 -10.04
C GLY A 296 25.89 -11.67 -9.85
N SER A 297 25.86 -10.71 -10.77
CA SER A 297 26.73 -9.53 -10.69
C SER A 297 26.27 -8.56 -9.59
N LEU A 298 27.24 -8.01 -8.86
CA LEU A 298 27.06 -7.03 -7.81
C LEU A 298 27.94 -5.81 -8.08
N PHE A 299 27.61 -4.68 -7.47
CA PHE A 299 28.54 -3.58 -7.27
C PHE A 299 29.04 -3.60 -5.84
N LYS A 300 30.36 -3.44 -5.66
CA LYS A 300 31.03 -3.41 -4.37
C LYS A 300 31.73 -2.06 -4.20
N ARG A 301 31.65 -1.50 -3.00
CA ARG A 301 32.42 -0.33 -2.58
C ARG A 301 33.28 -0.69 -1.38
N GLU A 302 34.56 -0.38 -1.48
CA GLU A 302 35.56 -0.59 -0.43
C GLU A 302 35.85 0.72 0.31
N PHE A 303 36.55 0.59 1.44
CA PHE A 303 36.91 1.72 2.30
C PHE A 303 38.38 1.64 2.69
N ALA A 304 39.02 2.79 2.80
CA ALA A 304 40.41 2.93 3.21
C ALA A 304 40.54 3.74 4.49
N CYS A 305 41.65 3.55 5.20
CA CYS A 305 41.99 4.42 6.34
C CYS A 305 42.06 5.90 5.87
N PRO A 306 41.42 6.83 6.61
CA PRO A 306 41.42 8.25 6.21
C PRO A 306 42.80 8.90 6.27
N GLN A 307 43.73 8.35 7.06
CA GLN A 307 45.08 8.89 7.22
C GLN A 307 46.07 8.24 6.24
N CYS A 308 46.30 6.92 6.36
CA CYS A 308 47.34 6.24 5.58
C CYS A 308 46.84 5.60 4.28
N ARG A 309 45.54 5.76 3.94
CA ARG A 309 44.91 5.21 2.71
C ARG A 309 45.00 3.69 2.54
N ARG A 310 45.43 2.96 3.58
CA ARG A 310 45.50 1.51 3.57
C ARG A 310 44.09 0.93 3.45
N ARG A 311 43.88 0.07 2.44
CA ARG A 311 42.66 -0.70 2.27
C ARG A 311 42.56 -1.75 3.37
N VAL A 312 41.38 -1.88 3.97
CA VAL A 312 41.12 -2.92 4.96
C VAL A 312 40.07 -3.86 4.39
N TYR A 313 40.54 -5.07 4.06
CA TYR A 313 39.71 -6.18 3.60
C TYR A 313 39.19 -6.96 4.80
N THR A 314 38.02 -7.55 4.66
CA THR A 314 37.46 -8.47 5.66
C THR A 314 38.17 -9.84 5.69
N LYS A 315 39.34 -10.01 5.06
CA LYS A 315 40.19 -11.21 5.23
C LYS A 315 41.32 -10.86 6.19
N GLY A 316 41.44 -11.64 7.27
CA GLY A 316 42.44 -11.45 8.32
C GLY A 316 43.83 -11.28 7.72
N VAL A 317 44.48 -10.15 8.05
CA VAL A 317 45.80 -10.01 8.72
C VAL A 317 45.99 -8.54 9.17
N THR A 318 45.11 -7.59 8.84
CA THR A 318 45.21 -6.22 9.40
C THR A 318 43.88 -5.56 9.72
N GLY A 319 43.56 -5.47 11.00
CA GLY A 319 42.75 -4.38 11.58
C GLY A 319 41.26 -4.62 11.81
N VAL A 320 40.68 -5.71 11.30
CA VAL A 320 39.33 -6.14 11.69
C VAL A 320 39.43 -7.56 12.20
N ALA A 321 39.15 -7.77 13.48
CA ALA A 321 39.07 -9.12 14.04
C ALA A 321 37.97 -9.89 13.29
N LEU A 322 38.38 -10.91 12.54
CA LEU A 322 37.46 -11.95 12.08
C LEU A 322 37.27 -12.99 13.19
N PRO A 323 36.08 -13.57 13.32
CA PRO A 323 34.79 -12.97 12.98
C PRO A 323 34.48 -11.88 14.00
N ILE A 324 33.90 -10.76 13.56
CA ILE A 324 33.41 -9.72 14.48
C ILE A 324 32.55 -10.43 15.53
N ARG A 325 33.01 -10.43 16.80
CA ARG A 325 32.30 -11.15 17.86
C ARG A 325 30.89 -10.59 17.90
N GLY A 326 29.88 -11.44 18.08
CA GLY A 326 28.47 -11.02 18.01
C GLY A 326 28.12 -9.81 18.90
N ALA A 327 28.92 -9.54 19.94
CA ALA A 327 28.84 -8.38 20.83
C ALA A 327 29.32 -7.05 20.23
N GLU A 328 30.24 -7.04 19.26
CA GLU A 328 30.79 -5.80 18.66
C GLU A 328 29.88 -5.20 17.56
N LEU A 329 28.97 -6.01 17.01
CA LEU A 329 27.88 -5.60 16.12
C LEU A 329 26.57 -5.32 16.89
N LEU A 330 26.52 -5.67 18.18
CA LEU A 330 25.37 -5.42 19.02
C LEU A 330 25.40 -3.94 19.44
N ARG A 331 24.56 -3.16 18.75
CA ARG A 331 24.43 -1.71 18.83
C ARG A 331 25.63 -0.99 18.21
N CYS A 332 25.56 -0.74 16.90
CA CYS A 332 26.23 0.46 16.39
C CYS A 332 25.59 1.64 17.16
N PRO A 333 26.32 2.31 18.06
CA PRO A 333 25.75 3.09 19.17
C PRO A 333 25.25 4.47 18.73
N LEU A 334 25.16 4.70 17.42
CA LEU A 334 24.88 6.01 16.90
C LEU A 334 23.35 6.18 16.83
N PRO A 335 22.81 7.22 17.48
CA PRO A 335 21.41 7.55 17.33
C PRO A 335 21.09 7.87 15.86
N ILE A 336 19.83 8.22 15.60
CA ILE A 336 19.47 8.73 14.28
C ILE A 336 20.41 9.90 13.95
N ALA A 337 21.20 9.71 12.89
CA ALA A 337 22.23 10.69 12.51
C ALA A 337 21.75 11.58 11.37
N ALA A 338 20.84 11.10 10.53
CA ALA A 338 20.32 11.83 9.39
C ALA A 338 18.95 11.30 8.94
N HIS A 339 18.33 12.05 8.03
CA HIS A 339 17.16 11.63 7.27
C HIS A 339 17.57 11.36 5.82
N VAL A 340 17.01 10.30 5.22
CA VAL A 340 17.29 9.91 3.84
C VAL A 340 16.02 9.44 3.14
N ASP A 341 16.02 9.54 1.81
CA ASP A 341 14.90 9.07 1.00
C ASP A 341 14.84 7.54 0.96
N ALA A 342 13.85 6.97 1.65
CA ALA A 342 13.60 5.54 1.70
C ALA A 342 12.66 5.03 0.61
N ARG A 343 11.99 5.91 -0.16
CA ARG A 343 11.00 5.50 -1.19
C ARG A 343 11.57 4.47 -2.17
N PRO A 344 12.83 4.58 -2.65
CA PRO A 344 13.39 3.60 -3.58
C PRO A 344 13.79 2.24 -2.95
N SER A 345 13.68 2.13 -1.63
CA SER A 345 13.87 0.90 -0.85
C SER A 345 12.55 0.31 -0.34
N LEU A 346 11.45 1.08 -0.41
CA LEU A 346 10.12 0.61 -0.12
C LEU A 346 9.61 -0.25 -1.29
N ASN A 347 8.99 -1.39 -0.95
CA ASN A 347 8.32 -2.26 -1.91
C ASN A 347 6.79 -2.14 -1.79
N ILE A 348 6.32 -0.90 -1.74
CA ILE A 348 4.91 -0.53 -1.67
C ILE A 348 4.65 0.59 -2.67
N GLY A 349 3.41 0.64 -3.19
CA GLY A 349 2.92 1.77 -3.98
C GLY A 349 2.03 2.70 -3.15
N PRO A 350 1.71 3.90 -3.66
CA PRO A 350 0.68 4.76 -3.10
C PRO A 350 -0.66 4.04 -2.96
N ALA A 351 -1.42 4.35 -1.91
CA ALA A 351 -2.70 3.70 -1.64
C ALA A 351 -3.56 4.51 -0.67
N TRP A 352 -4.86 4.20 -0.64
CA TRP A 352 -5.77 4.71 0.38
C TRP A 352 -5.74 3.85 1.65
N PHE A 353 -5.93 4.52 2.79
CA PHE A 353 -6.01 3.92 4.11
C PHE A 353 -7.22 4.49 4.87
N LEU A 354 -7.84 3.67 5.72
CA LEU A 354 -8.99 4.09 6.56
C LEU A 354 -8.60 5.00 7.72
N SER A 355 -7.36 4.85 8.18
CA SER A 355 -6.75 5.62 9.25
C SER A 355 -5.24 5.48 9.16
N ARG A 356 -4.52 6.48 9.68
CA ARG A 356 -3.06 6.52 9.60
C ARG A 356 -2.48 5.48 10.55
N PRO A 357 -1.65 4.53 10.09
CA PRO A 357 -1.01 3.60 11.01
C PRO A 357 -0.07 4.37 11.95
N GLU A 358 -0.40 4.36 13.23
CA GLU A 358 0.31 5.14 14.26
C GLU A 358 1.83 4.88 14.19
N PRO A 359 2.66 5.94 14.18
CA PRO A 359 4.10 5.80 14.24
C PRO A 359 4.53 4.93 15.41
N LYS A 360 5.38 3.95 15.15
CA LYS A 360 6.02 3.18 16.21
C LYS A 360 7.44 3.69 16.39
N GLN A 361 7.69 4.35 17.53
CA GLN A 361 9.03 4.33 18.07
C GLN A 361 9.41 2.87 18.31
N GLU A 362 10.69 2.52 18.15
CA GLU A 362 11.14 1.13 18.21
C GLU A 362 10.44 0.34 19.32
N PRO A 363 9.64 -0.69 19.02
CA PRO A 363 9.58 -1.81 19.92
C PRO A 363 10.97 -2.44 19.88
N VAL A 364 11.46 -2.88 21.04
CA VAL A 364 12.65 -3.72 21.20
C VAL A 364 12.56 -4.86 20.19
N MET A 365 13.11 -4.69 18.96
CA MET A 365 13.53 -5.85 18.20
C MET A 365 14.36 -6.62 19.20
N SER A 366 13.94 -7.84 19.50
CA SER A 366 14.72 -8.68 20.38
C SER A 366 16.15 -8.68 19.85
N SER A 367 17.13 -8.81 20.74
CA SER A 367 18.52 -8.88 20.29
C SER A 367 18.71 -9.94 19.20
N THR A 368 17.87 -10.98 19.20
CA THR A 368 17.74 -12.00 18.14
C THR A 368 17.23 -11.40 16.83
N GLU A 369 16.09 -10.72 16.79
CA GLU A 369 15.57 -10.10 15.56
C GLU A 369 16.54 -9.07 14.97
N TRP A 370 17.19 -8.28 15.84
CA TRP A 370 18.24 -7.36 15.40
C TRP A 370 19.41 -8.10 14.74
N LYS A 371 19.86 -9.19 15.36
CA LYS A 371 20.93 -10.03 14.82
C LYS A 371 20.54 -10.64 13.48
N ASP A 372 19.37 -11.24 13.38
CA ASP A 372 18.95 -11.98 12.19
C ASP A 372 18.67 -11.05 11.01
N GLN A 373 18.00 -9.93 11.27
CA GLN A 373 17.60 -9.01 10.20
C GLN A 373 18.76 -8.12 9.73
N PHE A 374 19.61 -7.63 10.64
CA PHE A 374 20.63 -6.63 10.30
C PHE A 374 22.04 -7.20 10.36
N ILE A 375 22.39 -7.97 11.39
CA ILE A 375 23.77 -8.41 11.60
C ILE A 375 24.14 -9.56 10.65
N VAL A 376 23.27 -10.55 10.46
CA VAL A 376 23.50 -11.66 9.51
C VAL A 376 23.60 -11.11 8.08
N ARG A 377 22.70 -10.20 7.69
CA ARG A 377 22.77 -9.54 6.37
C ARG A 377 24.00 -8.68 6.19
N ALA A 378 24.38 -7.90 7.20
CA ALA A 378 25.62 -7.14 7.19
C ALA A 378 26.85 -8.04 7.03
N ARG A 379 26.86 -9.22 7.68
CA ARG A 379 27.88 -10.26 7.51
C ARG A 379 27.91 -10.83 6.10
N ALA A 380 26.76 -11.15 5.52
CA ALA A 380 26.69 -11.60 4.13
C ALA A 380 27.21 -10.52 3.15
N CYS A 381 26.90 -9.24 3.38
CA CYS A 381 27.40 -8.12 2.59
C CYS A 381 28.91 -7.87 2.74
N MET A 382 29.56 -8.43 3.75
CA MET A 382 31.02 -8.32 3.91
C MET A 382 31.81 -9.24 2.96
N ILE A 383 31.13 -9.90 2.01
CA ILE A 383 31.63 -10.78 0.94
C ILE A 383 33.15 -10.97 1.00
N THR A 384 33.54 -12.08 1.62
CA THR A 384 34.86 -12.67 1.55
C THR A 384 35.08 -13.17 0.12
N LEU A 385 35.56 -12.30 -0.77
CA LEU A 385 36.20 -12.80 -1.98
C LEU A 385 37.59 -13.31 -1.58
N PRO A 386 37.98 -14.55 -1.93
CA PRO A 386 39.38 -14.92 -1.86
C PRO A 386 40.19 -13.95 -2.73
N PRO A 387 41.47 -13.70 -2.41
CA PRO A 387 42.33 -13.07 -3.39
C PRO A 387 42.30 -13.98 -4.62
N ILE A 388 41.79 -13.47 -5.75
CA ILE A 388 42.13 -14.05 -7.04
C ILE A 388 43.65 -13.89 -7.12
N GLY A 389 44.35 -15.01 -7.26
CA GLY A 389 45.78 -15.12 -7.05
C GLY A 389 46.57 -13.98 -7.65
N GLY A 390 47.27 -13.23 -6.78
CA GLY A 390 48.58 -12.72 -7.12
C GLY A 390 49.57 -13.87 -6.89
N MET A 391 49.93 -14.56 -7.97
CA MET A 391 51.27 -15.09 -8.10
C MET A 391 51.96 -14.22 -9.16
N GLY A 392 53.05 -13.56 -8.76
CA GLY A 392 53.80 -12.59 -9.56
C GLY A 392 54.03 -11.31 -8.80
#